data_AF-A0A2N7L869-F1
#
_entry.id   AF-A0A2N7L869-F1
#
_cell.length_a   1.000
_cell.length_b   1.000
_cell.length_c   1.000
_cell.angle_alpha   90.00
_cell.angle_beta   90.00
_cell.angle_gamma   90.00
#
_symmetry.space_group_name_H-M   'P 1'
#
loop_
_entity.id
_entity.type
_entity.pdbx_description
1 polymer ?
#
loop_
_entity_poly.entity_id
_entity_poly.type
_entity_poly.pdbx_seq_one_letter_code
_entity_poly.pdbx_strand_id
1 'polypeptide(L)'
;MSSPSQTMLIWEYLSRHPNSTAGEISDALSLNRSYCNKFVNQLMHEGFAHRVGGKGNWKSPRRFSVNPELRPNLGYDAKKGSPATKRFKKKARQKLWNNMKIERKFTISSILASIDVPKTTAYSYLAGLRAAAYIEMVFDGKSVKGKQNGTTEHRYLLIRDTGRLAPIVRKDGCWDQNEQVLYSFQTVKSGSAPTAQHSKGGVNHDMV
;
A
#
# COMPACT_ATOMS: atom_id res chain seq x y z
N MET A 1 -18.28 -27.24 30.46
CA MET A 1 -18.31 -28.04 29.22
C MET A 1 -18.25 -27.07 28.05
N SER A 2 -17.20 -27.11 27.23
CA SER A 2 -17.07 -26.19 26.09
C SER A 2 -18.08 -26.57 25.01
N SER A 3 -18.83 -25.60 24.49
CA SER A 3 -19.76 -25.82 23.38
C SER A 3 -19.00 -26.32 22.15
N PRO A 4 -19.54 -27.29 21.39
CA PRO A 4 -18.90 -27.80 20.17
C PRO A 4 -18.72 -26.66 19.16
N SER A 5 -17.59 -26.67 18.43
CA SER A 5 -17.32 -25.64 17.42
C SER A 5 -18.32 -25.75 16.26
N GLN A 6 -18.58 -24.61 15.59
CA GLN A 6 -19.47 -24.58 14.41
C GLN A 6 -19.01 -25.55 13.31
N THR A 7 -17.69 -25.72 13.13
CA THR A 7 -17.12 -26.69 12.19
C THR A 7 -17.44 -28.13 12.54
N MET A 8 -17.41 -28.48 13.83
CA MET A 8 -17.74 -29.81 14.32
C MET A 8 -19.21 -30.13 14.08
N LEU A 9 -20.11 -29.18 14.37
CA LEU A 9 -21.54 -29.32 14.11
C LEU A 9 -21.85 -29.53 12.63
N ILE A 10 -21.20 -28.79 11.73
CA ILE A 10 -21.40 -28.96 10.28
C ILE A 10 -20.92 -30.33 9.81
N TRP A 11 -19.77 -30.80 10.30
CA TRP A 11 -19.23 -32.13 9.96
C TRP A 11 -20.14 -33.26 10.45
N GLU A 12 -20.59 -33.17 11.70
CA GLU A 12 -21.49 -34.14 12.30
C GLU A 12 -22.83 -34.21 11.55
N TYR A 13 -23.37 -33.05 11.16
CA TYR A 13 -24.57 -32.97 10.33
C TYR A 13 -24.37 -33.65 8.98
N LEU A 14 -23.29 -33.33 8.26
CA LEU A 14 -22.99 -33.94 6.95
C LEU A 14 -22.75 -35.44 7.02
N SER A 15 -22.19 -35.93 8.13
CA SER A 15 -21.97 -37.36 8.35
C SER A 15 -23.29 -38.12 8.52
N ARG A 16 -24.32 -37.47 9.10
CA ARG A 16 -25.66 -38.05 9.28
C ARG A 16 -26.57 -37.86 8.06
N HIS A 17 -26.36 -36.78 7.31
CA HIS A 17 -27.18 -36.38 6.18
C HIS A 17 -26.32 -36.32 4.90
N PRO A 18 -26.06 -37.47 4.25
CA PRO A 18 -25.40 -37.46 2.95
C PRO A 18 -26.29 -36.76 1.91
N ASN A 19 -25.67 -36.19 0.88
CA ASN A 19 -26.36 -35.47 -0.21
C ASN A 19 -27.05 -34.15 0.23
N SER A 20 -26.57 -33.51 1.28
CA SER A 20 -27.11 -32.24 1.77
C SER A 20 -26.54 -31.02 1.04
N THR A 21 -27.31 -29.93 1.04
CA THR A 21 -26.87 -28.62 0.53
C THR A 21 -26.35 -27.73 1.66
N ALA A 22 -25.50 -26.75 1.32
CA ALA A 22 -25.09 -25.73 2.28
C ALA A 22 -26.25 -24.86 2.82
N GLY A 23 -27.40 -24.82 2.11
CA GLY A 23 -28.61 -24.18 2.60
C GLY A 23 -29.27 -25.00 3.71
N GLU A 24 -29.48 -26.29 3.47
CA GLU A 24 -30.06 -27.22 4.46
C GLU A 24 -29.23 -27.24 5.77
N ILE A 25 -27.89 -27.21 5.68
CA ILE A 25 -27.00 -27.11 6.85
C ILE A 25 -27.18 -25.77 7.58
N SER A 26 -27.29 -24.69 6.82
CA SER A 26 -27.48 -23.33 7.34
C SER A 26 -28.76 -23.24 8.15
N ASP A 27 -29.84 -23.78 7.61
CA ASP A 27 -31.18 -23.71 8.20
C ASP A 27 -31.27 -24.64 9.43
N ALA A 28 -30.73 -25.86 9.35
CA ALA A 28 -30.76 -26.82 10.45
C ALA A 28 -29.92 -26.39 11.66
N LEU A 29 -28.76 -25.76 11.43
CA LEU A 29 -27.84 -25.36 12.50
C LEU A 29 -27.94 -23.87 12.87
N SER A 30 -28.85 -23.11 12.22
CA SER A 30 -28.94 -21.64 12.35
C SER A 30 -27.59 -20.93 12.13
N LEU A 31 -26.78 -21.45 11.21
CA LEU A 31 -25.46 -20.91 10.89
C LEU A 31 -25.51 -19.99 9.68
N ASN A 32 -24.46 -19.19 9.49
CA ASN A 32 -24.35 -18.35 8.30
C ASN A 32 -24.08 -19.23 7.05
N ARG A 33 -24.96 -19.16 6.04
CA ARG A 33 -24.83 -19.91 4.78
C ARG A 33 -23.48 -19.73 4.07
N SER A 34 -22.89 -18.54 4.13
CA SER A 34 -21.57 -18.28 3.55
C SER A 34 -20.46 -18.98 4.33
N TYR A 35 -20.60 -19.09 5.65
CA TYR A 35 -19.69 -19.85 6.50
C TYR A 35 -19.77 -21.35 6.19
N CYS A 36 -20.99 -21.91 6.11
CA CYS A 36 -21.21 -23.30 5.72
C CYS A 36 -20.59 -23.61 4.35
N ASN A 37 -20.81 -22.75 3.35
CA ASN A 37 -20.20 -22.92 2.03
C ASN A 37 -18.66 -22.87 2.08
N LYS A 38 -18.07 -21.93 2.83
CA LYS A 38 -16.61 -21.84 2.97
C LYS A 38 -16.03 -23.12 3.56
N PHE A 39 -16.63 -23.61 4.64
CA PHE A 39 -16.16 -24.81 5.33
C PHE A 39 -16.36 -26.08 4.49
N VAL A 40 -17.50 -26.25 3.84
CA VAL A 40 -17.74 -27.39 2.93
C VAL A 40 -16.76 -27.39 1.76
N ASN A 41 -16.49 -26.23 1.14
CA ASN A 41 -15.48 -26.14 0.09
C ASN A 41 -14.07 -26.46 0.60
N GLN A 42 -13.75 -26.08 1.84
CA GLN A 42 -12.49 -26.46 2.48
C GLN A 42 -12.41 -27.98 2.65
N LEU A 43 -13.46 -28.63 3.15
CA LEU A 43 -13.50 -30.09 3.27
C LEU A 43 -13.33 -30.78 1.92
N MET A 44 -13.88 -30.23 0.85
CA MET A 44 -13.65 -30.76 -0.50
C MET A 44 -12.20 -30.63 -0.95
N HIS A 45 -11.58 -29.48 -0.73
CA HIS A 45 -10.17 -29.25 -1.09
C HIS A 45 -9.23 -30.16 -0.28
N GLU A 46 -9.55 -30.40 1.00
CA GLU A 46 -8.79 -31.28 1.89
C GLU A 46 -9.11 -32.78 1.65
N GLY A 47 -10.05 -33.11 0.75
CA GLY A 47 -10.37 -34.49 0.35
C GLY A 47 -11.38 -35.22 1.25
N PHE A 48 -11.93 -34.55 2.26
CA PHE A 48 -12.91 -35.12 3.20
C PHE A 48 -14.35 -35.13 2.68
N ALA A 49 -14.64 -34.27 1.69
CA ALA A 49 -15.97 -34.17 1.08
C ALA A 49 -15.87 -34.24 -0.44
N HIS A 50 -16.95 -34.70 -1.08
CA HIS A 50 -17.10 -34.67 -2.53
C HIS A 50 -18.48 -34.16 -2.91
N ARG A 51 -18.58 -33.64 -4.12
CA ARG A 51 -19.84 -33.15 -4.68
C ARG A 51 -20.62 -34.33 -5.25
N VAL A 52 -21.85 -34.51 -4.78
CA VAL A 52 -22.76 -35.57 -5.23
C VAL A 52 -23.73 -35.07 -6.31
N GLY A 53 -24.00 -33.76 -6.36
CA GLY A 53 -24.90 -33.23 -7.37
C GLY A 53 -25.09 -31.71 -7.37
N GLY A 54 -26.02 -31.27 -8.21
CA GLY A 54 -26.48 -29.89 -8.32
C GLY A 54 -25.51 -28.92 -9.01
N LYS A 55 -26.00 -28.08 -9.93
CA LYS A 55 -25.17 -27.21 -10.78
C LYS A 55 -24.60 -25.97 -10.06
N GLY A 56 -25.05 -25.70 -8.83
CA GLY A 56 -24.63 -24.54 -8.03
C GLY A 56 -25.32 -23.24 -8.38
N ASN A 57 -26.52 -23.33 -8.94
CA ASN A 57 -27.44 -22.20 -9.08
C ASN A 57 -28.61 -22.36 -8.11
N TRP A 58 -29.47 -21.35 -8.01
CA TRP A 58 -30.57 -21.37 -7.03
C TRP A 58 -31.60 -22.48 -7.29
N LYS A 59 -31.84 -22.86 -8.56
CA LYS A 59 -32.73 -23.97 -8.95
C LYS A 59 -32.12 -25.35 -8.69
N SER A 60 -30.79 -25.43 -8.61
CA SER A 60 -30.02 -26.67 -8.51
C SER A 60 -28.79 -26.42 -7.62
N PRO A 61 -28.99 -26.23 -6.30
CA PRO A 61 -27.89 -25.96 -5.37
C PRO A 61 -26.92 -27.13 -5.29
N ARG A 62 -25.64 -26.86 -5.03
CA ARG A 62 -24.63 -27.91 -4.88
C ARG A 62 -24.96 -28.81 -3.69
N ARG A 63 -24.91 -30.11 -3.91
CA ARG A 63 -25.09 -31.16 -2.90
C ARG A 63 -23.76 -31.85 -2.63
N PHE A 64 -23.50 -32.10 -1.35
CA PHE A 64 -22.22 -32.60 -0.86
C PHE A 64 -22.44 -33.82 0.02
N SER A 65 -21.45 -34.70 0.03
CA SER A 65 -21.35 -35.81 0.98
C SER A 65 -19.93 -35.90 1.49
N VAL A 66 -19.79 -36.32 2.75
CA VAL A 66 -18.50 -36.53 3.41
C VAL A 66 -18.14 -38.00 3.40
N ASN A 67 -16.85 -38.33 3.43
CA ASN A 67 -16.43 -39.69 3.71
C ASN A 67 -16.46 -39.91 5.23
N PRO A 68 -17.36 -40.75 5.77
CA PRO A 68 -17.52 -40.93 7.21
C PRO A 68 -16.30 -41.60 7.88
N GLU A 69 -15.45 -42.29 7.11
CA GLU A 69 -14.25 -42.96 7.62
C GLU A 69 -13.10 -42.00 7.91
N LEU A 70 -13.10 -40.82 7.29
CA LEU A 70 -12.06 -39.82 7.45
C LEU A 70 -12.55 -38.71 8.37
N ARG A 71 -11.89 -38.49 9.51
CA ARG A 71 -12.22 -37.36 10.40
C ARG A 71 -11.25 -36.20 10.18
N PRO A 72 -11.71 -35.03 9.69
CA PRO A 72 -10.86 -33.85 9.65
C PRO A 72 -10.50 -33.41 11.08
N ASN A 73 -9.34 -32.78 11.24
CA ASN A 73 -8.97 -32.18 12.52
C ASN A 73 -9.81 -30.91 12.74
N LEU A 74 -10.92 -31.05 13.47
CA LEU A 74 -11.89 -29.98 13.72
C LEU A 74 -11.85 -29.59 15.20
N GLY A 75 -11.56 -28.32 15.49
CA GLY A 75 -11.64 -27.80 16.85
C GLY A 75 -10.65 -26.69 17.14
N TYR A 76 -10.65 -26.24 18.41
CA TYR A 76 -9.73 -25.25 18.96
C TYR A 76 -8.24 -25.69 18.84
N ASP A 77 -8.00 -27.00 18.82
CA ASP A 77 -6.67 -27.60 18.69
C ASP A 77 -6.16 -27.69 17.25
N ALA A 78 -7.03 -27.42 16.26
CA ALA A 78 -6.60 -27.18 14.89
C ALA A 78 -5.94 -25.80 14.83
N LYS A 79 -4.68 -25.72 15.27
CA LYS A 79 -3.79 -24.57 15.09
C LYS A 79 -3.54 -24.36 13.59
N LYS A 80 -4.55 -23.93 12.84
CA LYS A 80 -4.31 -23.19 11.59
C LYS A 80 -3.66 -21.91 12.02
N GLY A 81 -2.32 -21.86 11.89
CA GLY A 81 -1.56 -20.63 12.11
C GLY A 81 -2.31 -19.50 11.42
N SER A 82 -2.60 -18.43 12.15
CA SER A 82 -3.38 -17.30 11.63
C SER A 82 -2.82 -16.97 10.26
N PRO A 83 -3.66 -16.93 9.19
CA PRO A 83 -3.16 -16.72 7.85
C PRO A 83 -2.29 -15.47 7.91
N ALA A 84 -1.01 -15.60 7.54
CA ALA A 84 -0.02 -14.54 7.67
C ALA A 84 -0.69 -13.26 7.18
N THR A 85 -1.00 -12.35 8.11
CA THR A 85 -1.75 -11.13 7.78
C THR A 85 -1.02 -10.50 6.62
N LYS A 86 -1.67 -10.42 5.45
CA LYS A 86 -1.04 -9.92 4.21
C LYS A 86 -0.28 -8.65 4.59
N ARG A 87 1.06 -8.73 4.62
CA ARG A 87 1.88 -7.57 5.00
C ARG A 87 1.47 -6.44 4.06
N PHE A 88 0.87 -5.38 4.60
CA PHE A 88 0.46 -4.24 3.80
C PHE A 88 1.71 -3.69 3.10
N LYS A 89 1.84 -3.95 1.80
CA LYS A 89 2.96 -3.44 1.01
C LYS A 89 2.85 -1.91 0.99
N LYS A 90 3.88 -1.22 1.51
CA LYS A 90 3.94 0.25 1.45
C LYS A 90 3.84 0.71 -0.01
N LYS A 91 2.96 1.67 -0.29
CA LYS A 91 2.77 2.26 -1.62
C LYS A 91 4.09 2.87 -2.12
N ALA A 92 4.31 2.88 -3.43
CA ALA A 92 5.56 3.36 -4.06
C ALA A 92 5.99 4.76 -3.59
N ARG A 93 5.06 5.72 -3.54
CA ARG A 93 5.31 7.10 -3.07
C ARG A 93 5.77 7.16 -1.61
N GLN A 94 5.24 6.28 -0.76
CA GLN A 94 5.68 6.18 0.64
C GLN A 94 7.09 5.60 0.75
N LYS A 95 7.47 4.65 -0.12
CA LYS A 95 8.85 4.15 -0.16
C LYS A 95 9.83 5.26 -0.56
N LEU A 96 9.49 6.04 -1.60
CA LEU A 96 10.27 7.20 -2.05
C LEU A 96 10.42 8.22 -0.91
N TRP A 97 9.31 8.60 -0.26
CA TRP A 97 9.32 9.54 0.86
C TRP A 97 10.23 9.11 2.00
N ASN A 98 10.13 7.84 2.43
CA ASN A 98 10.98 7.34 3.50
C ASN A 98 12.47 7.38 3.14
N ASN A 99 12.84 7.06 1.90
CA ASN A 99 14.24 7.11 1.46
C ASN A 99 14.76 8.55 1.38
N MET A 100 13.96 9.48 0.84
CA MET A 100 14.32 10.90 0.84
C MET A 100 14.55 11.45 2.25
N LYS A 101 13.77 11.00 3.24
CA LYS A 101 13.96 11.35 4.65
C LYS A 101 15.23 10.76 5.27
N ILE A 102 15.65 9.57 4.83
CA ILE A 102 16.88 8.94 5.31
C ILE A 102 18.10 9.60 4.67
N GLU A 103 18.12 9.71 3.34
CA GLU A 103 19.26 10.23 2.59
C GLU A 103 19.42 11.75 2.75
N ARG A 104 18.32 12.51 2.86
CA ARG A 104 18.22 13.99 2.91
C ARG A 104 18.76 14.71 1.67
N LYS A 105 19.96 14.34 1.22
CA LYS A 105 20.60 14.73 -0.04
C LYS A 105 20.71 13.47 -0.90
N PHE A 106 20.10 13.47 -2.07
CA PHE A 106 19.94 12.26 -2.87
C PHE A 106 19.96 12.53 -4.37
N THR A 107 20.17 11.47 -5.14
CA THR A 107 19.83 11.44 -6.57
C THR A 107 18.64 10.50 -6.78
N ILE A 108 18.00 10.58 -7.95
CA ILE A 108 16.89 9.68 -8.26
C ILE A 108 17.41 8.23 -8.35
N SER A 109 18.60 8.04 -8.92
CA SER A 109 19.20 6.71 -9.05
C SER A 109 19.64 6.13 -7.71
N SER A 110 20.16 6.93 -6.77
CA SER A 110 20.51 6.44 -5.42
C SER A 110 19.30 5.85 -4.69
N ILE A 111 18.18 6.57 -4.73
CA ILE A 111 16.93 6.10 -4.13
C ILE A 111 16.44 4.83 -4.81
N LEU A 112 16.41 4.82 -6.15
CA LEU A 112 15.88 3.69 -6.92
C LEU A 112 16.76 2.44 -6.85
N ALA A 113 18.05 2.57 -6.52
CA ALA A 113 18.90 1.43 -6.22
C ALA A 113 18.45 0.70 -4.94
N SER A 114 17.82 1.42 -4.00
CA SER A 114 17.42 0.90 -2.69
C SER A 114 15.96 0.44 -2.62
N ILE A 115 15.13 0.80 -3.61
CA ILE A 115 13.70 0.46 -3.60
C ILE A 115 13.19 -0.01 -4.95
N ASP A 116 12.30 -1.01 -4.89
CA ASP A 116 11.51 -1.44 -6.04
C ASP A 116 10.34 -0.47 -6.29
N VAL A 117 10.60 0.55 -7.12
CA VAL A 117 9.65 1.55 -7.64
C VAL A 117 9.98 1.88 -9.10
N PRO A 118 8.99 1.94 -10.02
CA PRO A 118 9.23 2.33 -11.40
C PRO A 118 9.83 3.74 -11.54
N LYS A 119 10.82 3.89 -12.43
CA LYS A 119 11.48 5.19 -12.72
C LYS A 119 10.46 6.29 -13.00
N THR A 120 9.51 6.04 -13.90
CA THR A 120 8.45 6.99 -14.28
C THR A 120 7.66 7.52 -13.09
N THR A 121 7.37 6.65 -12.11
CA THR A 121 6.67 7.02 -10.88
C THR A 121 7.52 7.93 -10.00
N ALA A 122 8.82 7.63 -9.86
CA ALA A 122 9.73 8.47 -9.10
C ALA A 122 9.88 9.87 -9.73
N TYR A 123 10.15 9.95 -11.03
CA TYR A 123 10.29 11.24 -11.73
C TYR A 123 9.02 12.10 -11.62
N SER A 124 7.85 11.53 -11.89
CA SER A 124 6.56 12.26 -11.78
C SER A 124 6.31 12.73 -10.34
N TYR A 125 6.59 11.90 -9.34
CA TYR A 125 6.37 12.24 -7.95
C TYR A 125 7.31 13.35 -7.47
N LEU A 126 8.62 13.24 -7.77
CA LEU A 126 9.61 14.25 -7.39
C LEU A 126 9.39 15.58 -8.11
N ALA A 127 8.91 15.58 -9.36
CA ALA A 127 8.53 16.79 -10.07
C ALA A 127 7.42 17.56 -9.32
N GLY A 128 6.38 16.86 -8.86
CA GLY A 128 5.32 17.45 -8.04
C GLY A 128 5.81 17.97 -6.69
N LEU A 129 6.67 17.21 -6.00
CA LEU A 129 7.27 17.64 -4.74
C LEU A 129 8.16 18.88 -4.90
N ARG A 130 8.92 18.97 -5.99
CA ARG A 130 9.74 20.13 -6.32
C ARG A 130 8.87 21.35 -6.57
N ALA A 131 7.81 21.20 -7.38
CA ALA A 131 6.88 22.28 -7.66
C ALA A 131 6.17 22.81 -6.40
N ALA A 132 5.90 21.93 -5.42
CA ALA A 132 5.33 22.31 -4.11
C ALA A 132 6.38 22.68 -3.04
N ALA A 133 7.64 22.87 -3.43
CA ALA A 133 8.76 23.25 -2.56
C ALA A 133 9.03 22.29 -1.37
N TYR A 134 8.77 20.99 -1.54
CA TYR A 134 9.23 19.97 -0.59
C TYR A 134 10.69 19.61 -0.79
N ILE A 135 11.15 19.64 -2.04
CA ILE A 135 12.52 19.34 -2.42
C ILE A 135 13.07 20.45 -3.31
N GLU A 136 14.36 20.67 -3.21
CA GLU A 136 15.09 21.63 -4.03
C GLU A 136 16.17 20.92 -4.83
N MET A 137 16.41 21.36 -6.06
CA MET A 137 17.53 20.87 -6.87
C MET A 137 18.76 21.71 -6.53
N VAL A 138 19.71 21.11 -5.81
CA VAL A 138 20.95 21.79 -5.38
C VAL A 138 22.08 21.66 -6.40
N PHE A 139 21.95 20.73 -7.34
CA PHE A 139 22.90 20.57 -8.43
C PHE A 139 22.18 20.16 -9.71
N ASP A 140 22.35 20.99 -10.75
CA ASP A 140 21.84 20.70 -12.09
C ASP A 140 22.93 20.02 -12.94
N GLY A 141 22.82 18.69 -13.05
CA GLY A 141 23.74 17.90 -13.87
C GLY A 141 23.69 18.18 -15.36
N LYS A 142 22.66 18.87 -15.86
CA LYS A 142 22.58 19.25 -17.29
C LYS A 142 23.40 20.49 -17.63
N SER A 143 23.72 21.34 -16.65
CA SER A 143 24.33 22.65 -16.88
C SER A 143 25.87 22.64 -16.90
N VAL A 144 26.50 21.46 -16.85
CA VAL A 144 27.96 21.33 -16.89
C VAL A 144 28.47 21.46 -18.33
N LYS A 145 28.95 22.65 -18.71
CA LYS A 145 29.60 22.89 -20.01
C LYS A 145 30.87 22.04 -20.14
N GLY A 146 31.03 21.33 -21.26
CA GLY A 146 32.31 20.77 -21.70
C GLY A 146 32.60 19.31 -21.38
N LYS A 147 31.62 18.46 -21.05
CA LYS A 147 31.85 17.01 -20.91
C LYS A 147 31.17 16.19 -22.01
N GLN A 148 31.99 15.44 -22.74
CA GLN A 148 31.56 14.26 -23.49
C GLN A 148 31.18 13.16 -22.48
N ASN A 149 29.95 12.67 -22.54
CA ASN A 149 29.50 11.38 -22.01
C ASN A 149 29.83 11.05 -20.53
N GLY A 150 29.53 11.95 -19.59
CA GLY A 150 29.75 11.70 -18.15
C GLY A 150 28.60 12.12 -17.24
N THR A 151 27.61 11.23 -17.08
CA THR A 151 27.02 10.75 -15.80
C THR A 151 26.79 11.72 -14.63
N THR A 152 26.57 13.02 -14.87
CA THR A 152 26.32 13.92 -13.75
C THR A 152 24.82 14.03 -13.51
N GLU A 153 24.34 13.32 -12.49
CA GLU A 153 22.91 13.29 -12.13
C GLU A 153 22.49 14.56 -11.37
N HIS A 154 21.21 14.92 -11.47
CA HIS A 154 20.62 15.95 -10.62
C HIS A 154 20.69 15.52 -9.15
N ARG A 155 21.13 16.43 -8.28
CA ARG A 155 21.11 16.22 -6.83
C ARG A 155 20.01 17.07 -6.21
N TYR A 156 19.27 16.46 -5.30
CA TYR A 156 18.15 17.07 -4.62
C TYR A 156 18.41 17.11 -3.12
N LEU A 157 17.83 18.11 -2.46
CA LEU A 157 17.78 18.26 -1.02
C LEU A 157 16.32 18.25 -0.57
N LEU A 158 16.00 17.48 0.47
CA LEU A 158 14.70 17.52 1.14
C LEU A 158 14.63 18.78 2.02
N ILE A 159 13.76 19.72 1.65
CA ILE A 159 13.58 21.01 2.32
C ILE A 159 12.54 20.91 3.43
N ARG A 160 11.40 20.26 3.14
CA ARG A 160 10.29 20.15 4.08
C ARG A 160 10.08 18.70 4.47
N ASP A 161 10.27 18.36 5.74
CA ASP A 161 9.92 17.06 6.31
C ASP A 161 8.77 17.21 7.30
N THR A 162 7.56 17.00 6.81
CA THR A 162 6.31 17.19 7.59
C THR A 162 5.91 15.96 8.40
N GLY A 163 6.66 14.86 8.33
CA GLY A 163 6.42 13.68 9.18
C GLY A 163 6.29 12.35 8.43
N ARG A 164 5.41 11.48 8.93
CA ARG A 164 5.38 10.05 8.58
C ARG A 164 4.77 9.81 7.20
N LEU A 165 3.67 10.48 6.89
CA LEU A 165 2.90 10.23 5.68
C LEU A 165 3.47 11.01 4.50
N ALA A 166 3.61 10.35 3.35
CA ALA A 166 4.09 10.98 2.14
C ALA A 166 3.06 12.01 1.61
N PRO A 167 3.48 13.21 1.17
CA PRO A 167 2.57 14.17 0.54
C PRO A 167 1.90 13.58 -0.71
N ILE A 168 0.63 13.92 -0.93
CA ILE A 168 -0.15 13.47 -2.08
C ILE A 168 -0.10 14.53 -3.17
N VAL A 169 0.60 14.25 -4.27
CA VAL A 169 0.62 15.09 -5.46
C VAL A 169 -0.78 15.10 -6.10
N ARG A 170 -1.34 16.30 -6.27
CA ARG A 170 -2.60 16.63 -6.96
C ARG A 170 -2.30 17.52 -8.17
N LYS A 171 -3.34 18.02 -8.86
CA LYS A 171 -3.21 18.83 -10.08
C LYS A 171 -2.64 20.23 -9.80
N ASP A 172 -2.99 20.81 -8.65
CA ASP A 172 -2.76 22.19 -8.23
C ASP A 172 -1.70 22.34 -7.12
N GLY A 173 -1.28 21.22 -6.53
CA GLY A 173 -0.36 21.22 -5.40
C GLY A 173 -0.08 19.84 -4.83
N CYS A 174 0.59 19.81 -3.69
CA CYS A 174 0.77 18.62 -2.86
C CYS A 174 -0.02 18.75 -1.56
N TRP A 175 -0.96 17.84 -1.34
CA TRP A 175 -1.69 17.74 -0.07
C TRP A 175 -0.81 17.07 0.97
N ASP A 176 -0.46 17.79 2.03
CA ASP A 176 0.25 17.25 3.18
C ASP A 176 -0.72 16.50 4.10
N GLN A 177 -0.49 15.21 4.29
CA GLN A 177 -1.35 14.38 5.15
C GLN A 177 -1.01 14.52 6.64
N ASN A 178 0.15 15.03 7.00
CA ASN A 178 0.55 15.23 8.39
C ASN A 178 0.06 16.59 8.90
N GLU A 179 0.26 17.64 8.10
CA GLU A 179 -0.14 19.02 8.45
C GLU A 179 -1.58 19.34 8.04
N GLN A 180 -2.18 18.53 7.17
CA GLN A 180 -3.53 18.77 6.60
C GLN A 180 -3.62 20.09 5.83
N VAL A 181 -2.54 20.44 5.11
CA VAL A 181 -2.43 21.67 4.30
C VAL A 181 -2.14 21.33 2.85
N LEU A 182 -2.74 22.08 1.93
CA LEU A 182 -2.42 22.02 0.50
C LEU A 182 -1.28 23.01 0.18
N TYR A 183 -0.15 22.48 -0.27
CA TYR A 183 0.95 23.29 -0.78
C TYR A 183 0.81 23.46 -2.29
N SER A 184 0.37 24.63 -2.73
CA SER A 184 0.23 24.95 -4.15
C SER A 184 1.56 24.89 -4.90
N PHE A 185 1.49 24.55 -6.18
CA PHE A 185 2.68 24.61 -7.03
C PHE A 185 3.14 26.05 -7.21
N GLN A 186 4.44 26.28 -7.04
CA GLN A 186 5.06 27.57 -7.30
C GLN A 186 4.91 27.88 -8.78
N THR A 187 4.22 28.97 -9.12
CA THR A 187 4.23 29.51 -10.47
C THR A 187 5.66 29.98 -10.72
N VAL A 188 6.28 29.47 -11.79
CA VAL A 188 7.58 29.94 -12.22
C VAL A 188 7.40 31.41 -12.56
N LYS A 189 7.85 32.33 -11.70
CA LYS A 189 7.98 33.74 -12.06
C LYS A 189 8.99 33.81 -13.20
N SER A 190 8.49 33.88 -14.43
CA SER A 190 9.26 34.31 -15.58
C SER A 190 9.83 35.70 -15.27
N GLY A 191 11.17 35.75 -15.13
CA GLY A 191 12.04 36.90 -14.89
C GLY A 191 11.39 38.27 -14.66
N SER A 192 11.46 38.75 -13.42
CA SER A 192 11.67 40.17 -13.14
C SER A 192 13.09 40.34 -12.62
N ALA A 193 13.87 41.16 -13.32
CA ALA A 193 15.27 41.46 -13.04
C ALA A 193 15.51 41.87 -11.56
N PRO A 194 16.68 41.57 -10.99
CA PRO A 194 17.02 42.01 -9.64
C PRO A 194 17.32 43.52 -9.65
N THR A 195 16.43 44.31 -9.03
CA THR A 195 16.74 45.69 -8.64
C THR A 195 17.77 45.65 -7.52
N ALA A 196 19.02 45.90 -7.87
CA ALA A 196 20.09 46.11 -6.90
C ALA A 196 19.84 47.41 -6.13
N GLN A 197 19.41 47.31 -4.87
CA GLN A 197 19.51 48.41 -3.93
C GLN A 197 20.95 48.46 -3.41
N HIS A 198 21.74 49.35 -3.99
CA HIS A 198 23.01 49.81 -3.44
C HIS A 198 22.71 50.71 -2.22
N SER A 199 22.93 50.21 -1.01
CA SER A 199 23.12 51.07 0.16
C SER A 199 24.59 51.50 0.21
N LYS A 200 24.89 52.69 -0.31
CA LYS A 200 26.15 53.38 -0.02
C LYS A 200 26.08 53.89 1.42
N GLY A 201 26.76 53.20 2.34
CA GLY A 201 27.11 53.74 3.65
C GLY A 201 28.20 54.81 3.46
N GLY A 202 27.81 56.08 3.50
CA GLY A 202 28.73 57.20 3.60
C GLY A 202 29.20 57.34 5.03
N VAL A 203 30.50 57.11 5.25
CA VAL A 203 31.23 57.52 6.45
C VAL A 203 31.51 59.01 6.31
N ASN A 204 31.01 59.83 7.24
CA ASN A 204 31.57 61.16 7.48
C ASN A 204 32.18 61.18 8.88
N HIS A 205 33.50 61.14 8.85
CA HIS A 205 34.41 61.61 9.87
C HIS A 205 34.32 63.14 9.90
N ASP A 206 34.24 63.78 11.07
CA ASP A 206 34.97 65.02 11.36
C ASP A 206 34.84 65.39 12.85
N MET A 207 35.99 65.33 13.53
CA MET A 207 36.30 66.14 14.71
C MET A 207 36.72 67.53 14.21
N VAL A 208 36.17 68.60 14.80
CA VAL A 208 36.87 69.67 15.55
C VAL A 208 35.80 70.47 16.29
#